data_AF-A0AAP9XVE2-F1
#
_entry.id   AF-A0AAP9XVE2-F1
#
_cell.length_a   1.000
_cell.length_b   1.000
_cell.length_c   1.000
_cell.angle_alpha   90.00
_cell.angle_beta   90.00
_cell.angle_gamma   90.00
#
_symmetry.space_group_name_H-M   'P 1'
#
loop_
_entity.id
_entity.type
_entity.pdbx_description
1 polymer ?
#
loop_
_entity_poly.entity_id
_entity_poly.type
_entity_poly.pdbx_seq_one_letter_code
_entity_poly.pdbx_strand_id
1 'polypeptide(L)'
;MTQLPLSGQHCVEWKFAQISYIAHLLRLHGIATATLDTRRGEIASLRRAVCESIRLSGRKQPQTAEDIVLFLEAVFSLTAPCHLDSARQLAAHIQTALEQTITSLHDLPERAVADEASTRSVDEAIAYLSTSYEKNARRMTALLASADQEIAVLQEMLVKFAS
;
A
#
# COMPACT_ATOMS: atom_id res chain seq x y z
N MET A 1 23.32 19.11 -39.72
CA MET A 1 23.12 18.83 -38.29
C MET A 1 22.26 19.95 -37.74
N THR A 2 20.96 19.71 -37.63
CA THR A 2 19.98 20.70 -37.18
C THR A 2 20.04 20.78 -35.66
N GLN A 3 20.58 21.88 -35.11
CA GLN A 3 20.45 22.18 -33.68
C GLN A 3 18.97 22.42 -33.39
N LEU A 4 18.36 21.55 -32.58
CA LEU A 4 17.06 21.84 -31.98
C LEU A 4 17.20 23.13 -31.14
N PRO A 5 16.20 24.03 -31.16
CA PRO A 5 16.23 25.22 -30.32
C PRO A 5 16.37 24.80 -28.86
N LEU A 6 17.31 25.43 -28.13
CA LEU A 6 17.61 25.18 -26.70
C LEU A 6 16.34 25.12 -25.81
N SER A 7 15.28 25.83 -26.19
CA SER A 7 13.96 25.81 -25.54
C SER A 7 13.22 24.46 -25.63
N GLY A 8 13.33 23.73 -26.74
CA GLY A 8 12.68 22.42 -26.91
C GLY A 8 13.36 21.31 -26.10
N GLN A 9 14.68 21.40 -25.93
CA GLN A 9 15.45 20.42 -25.17
C GLN A 9 15.17 20.51 -23.66
N HIS A 10 15.04 21.73 -23.11
CA HIS A 10 14.62 21.94 -21.73
C HIS A 10 13.19 21.46 -21.44
N CYS A 11 12.27 21.59 -22.41
CA CYS A 11 10.90 21.09 -22.30
C CYS A 11 10.85 19.55 -22.17
N VAL A 12 11.61 18.84 -23.01
CA VAL A 12 11.70 17.38 -22.98
C VAL A 12 12.35 16.89 -21.69
N GLU A 13 13.42 17.55 -21.23
CA GLU A 13 14.11 17.21 -19.98
C GLU A 13 13.22 17.39 -18.74
N TRP A 14 12.49 18.51 -18.65
CA TRP A 14 11.57 18.75 -17.53
C TRP A 14 10.46 17.69 -17.48
N LYS A 15 9.81 17.42 -18.62
CA LYS A 15 8.74 16.41 -18.69
C LYS A 15 9.24 15.02 -18.32
N PHE A 16 10.43 14.66 -18.81
CA PHE A 16 11.08 13.40 -18.48
C PHE A 16 11.40 13.29 -16.98
N ALA A 17 11.86 14.38 -16.35
CA ALA A 17 12.12 14.42 -14.91
C ALA A 17 10.83 14.20 -14.10
N GLN A 18 9.73 14.86 -14.47
CA GLN A 18 8.44 14.69 -13.79
C GLN A 18 7.90 13.26 -13.91
N ILE A 19 7.94 12.69 -15.12
CA ILE A 19 7.52 11.30 -15.35
C ILE A 19 8.40 10.33 -14.54
N SER A 20 9.72 10.53 -14.54
CA SER A 20 10.66 9.68 -13.81
C SER A 20 10.40 9.72 -12.31
N TYR A 21 10.11 10.90 -11.77
CA TYR A 21 9.76 11.09 -10.37
C TYR A 21 8.47 10.35 -10.00
N ILE A 22 7.39 10.51 -10.78
CA ILE A 22 6.11 9.84 -10.50
C ILE A 22 6.23 8.32 -10.69
N ALA A 23 6.97 7.86 -11.69
CA ALA A 23 7.28 6.44 -11.89
C ALA A 23 8.03 5.84 -10.69
N HIS A 24 8.94 6.60 -10.08
CA HIS A 24 9.61 6.19 -8.85
C HIS A 24 8.62 6.05 -7.68
N LEU A 25 7.72 7.01 -7.48
CA LEU A 25 6.67 6.92 -6.45
C LEU A 25 5.76 5.71 -6.69
N LEU A 26 5.32 5.50 -7.93
CA LEU A 26 4.50 4.36 -8.32
C LEU A 26 5.18 3.02 -7.99
N ARG A 27 6.49 2.90 -8.27
CA ARG A 27 7.27 1.71 -7.94
C ARG A 27 7.33 1.47 -6.42
N LEU A 28 7.63 2.50 -5.63
CA LEU A 28 7.65 2.38 -4.16
C LEU A 28 6.28 1.99 -3.60
N HIS A 29 5.22 2.57 -4.15
CA HIS A 29 3.84 2.26 -3.79
C HIS A 29 3.48 0.80 -4.07
N GLY A 30 3.91 0.29 -5.24
CA GLY A 30 3.74 -1.11 -5.62
C GLY A 30 4.41 -2.07 -4.63
N ILE A 31 5.64 -1.77 -4.20
CA ILE A 31 6.36 -2.57 -3.18
C ILE A 31 5.59 -2.57 -1.86
N ALA A 32 5.14 -1.40 -1.41
CA ALA A 32 4.39 -1.28 -0.15
C ALA A 32 3.06 -2.05 -0.21
N THR A 33 2.37 -2.00 -1.35
CA THR A 33 1.10 -2.71 -1.58
C THR A 33 1.30 -4.23 -1.57
N ALA A 34 2.34 -4.74 -2.25
CA ALA A 34 2.68 -6.16 -2.24
C ALA A 34 3.05 -6.66 -0.83
N THR A 35 3.73 -5.81 -0.04
CA THR A 35 4.05 -6.11 1.36
C THR A 35 2.79 -6.23 2.21
N LEU A 36 1.83 -5.31 2.03
CA LEU A 36 0.53 -5.35 2.70
C LEU A 36 -0.24 -6.64 2.37
N ASP A 37 -0.29 -7.01 1.09
CA ASP A 37 -0.95 -8.25 0.65
C ASP A 37 -0.29 -9.50 1.27
N THR A 38 1.03 -9.52 1.37
CA THR A 38 1.78 -10.61 2.01
C THR A 38 1.40 -10.74 3.49
N ARG A 39 1.44 -9.63 4.24
CA ARG A 39 1.09 -9.59 5.66
C ARG A 39 -0.35 -10.01 5.94
N ARG A 40 -1.28 -9.57 5.08
CA ARG A 40 -2.69 -9.98 5.13
C ARG A 40 -2.84 -11.50 4.98
N GLY A 41 -2.14 -12.11 4.03
CA GLY A 41 -2.15 -13.56 3.83
C GLY A 41 -1.55 -14.33 5.02
N GLU A 42 -0.49 -13.79 5.61
CA GLU A 42 0.17 -14.34 6.80
C GLU A 42 -0.75 -14.32 8.02
N ILE A 43 -1.36 -13.17 8.34
CA ILE A 43 -2.34 -13.02 9.42
C ILE A 43 -3.50 -14.01 9.25
N ALA A 44 -4.08 -14.10 8.04
CA ALA A 44 -5.19 -15.02 7.77
C ALA A 44 -4.79 -16.50 7.96
N SER A 45 -3.53 -16.86 7.70
CA SER A 45 -3.03 -18.21 7.89
C SER A 45 -2.75 -18.50 9.36
N LEU A 46 -2.13 -17.56 10.08
CA LEU A 46 -1.86 -17.67 11.51
C LEU A 46 -3.13 -17.74 12.36
N ARG A 47 -4.15 -16.92 12.04
CA ARG A 47 -5.46 -16.98 12.72
C ARG A 47 -6.07 -18.37 12.61
N ARG A 48 -6.06 -18.97 11.41
CA ARG A 48 -6.54 -20.35 11.20
C ARG A 48 -5.73 -21.35 12.02
N ALA A 49 -4.40 -21.26 11.97
CA ALA A 49 -3.51 -22.15 12.72
C ALA A 49 -3.75 -22.07 14.24
N VAL A 50 -3.94 -20.86 14.80
CA VAL A 50 -4.26 -20.66 16.22
C VAL A 50 -5.58 -21.34 16.57
N CYS A 51 -6.65 -21.11 15.79
CA CYS A 51 -7.95 -21.74 16.02
C CYS A 51 -7.85 -23.28 15.96
N GLU A 52 -7.14 -23.82 14.97
CA GLU A 52 -6.90 -25.26 14.86
C GLU A 52 -6.11 -25.81 16.05
N SER A 53 -5.05 -25.11 16.49
CA SER A 53 -4.26 -25.50 17.66
C SER A 53 -5.09 -25.54 18.94
N ILE A 54 -5.97 -24.57 19.16
CA ILE A 54 -6.89 -24.54 20.31
C ILE A 54 -7.82 -25.76 20.28
N ARG A 55 -8.42 -26.07 19.12
CA ARG A 55 -9.28 -27.26 18.96
C ARG A 55 -8.52 -28.56 19.24
N LEU A 56 -7.25 -28.64 18.80
CA LEU A 56 -6.40 -29.81 19.02
C LEU A 56 -6.06 -30.01 20.50
N SER A 57 -5.65 -28.94 21.19
CA SER A 57 -5.26 -28.99 22.60
C SER A 57 -6.47 -29.15 23.53
N GLY A 58 -7.61 -28.61 23.10
CA GLY A 58 -8.90 -28.73 23.77
C GLY A 58 -9.66 -30.03 23.51
N ARG A 59 -9.07 -31.06 22.87
CA ARG A 59 -9.76 -32.33 22.56
C ARG A 59 -10.44 -33.00 23.76
N LYS A 60 -9.93 -32.78 24.97
CA LYS A 60 -10.53 -33.31 26.23
C LYS A 60 -11.71 -32.48 26.74
N GLN A 61 -11.87 -31.24 26.28
CA GLN A 61 -12.95 -30.32 26.61
C GLN A 61 -13.40 -29.57 25.34
N PRO A 62 -14.03 -30.27 24.38
CA PRO A 62 -14.28 -29.74 23.05
C PRO A 62 -15.21 -28.52 23.03
N GLN A 63 -16.18 -28.45 23.94
CA GLN A 63 -17.10 -27.31 24.05
C GLN A 63 -16.35 -26.03 24.47
N THR A 64 -15.54 -26.10 25.54
CA THR A 64 -14.70 -24.99 25.98
C THR A 64 -13.76 -24.50 24.87
N ALA A 65 -13.16 -25.44 24.13
CA ALA A 65 -12.27 -25.12 23.02
C ALA A 65 -13.00 -24.35 21.90
N GLU A 66 -14.21 -24.78 21.55
CA GLU A 66 -15.00 -24.12 20.51
C GLU A 66 -15.50 -22.74 20.96
N ASP A 67 -15.90 -22.58 22.23
CA ASP A 67 -16.29 -21.27 22.78
C ASP A 67 -15.14 -20.25 22.70
N ILE A 68 -13.91 -20.68 22.99
CA ILE A 68 -12.71 -19.84 22.86
C ILE A 68 -12.45 -19.49 21.39
N VAL A 69 -12.59 -20.44 20.47
CA VAL A 69 -12.40 -20.20 19.05
C VAL A 69 -13.45 -19.23 18.51
N LEU A 70 -14.73 -19.40 18.83
CA LEU A 70 -15.80 -18.49 18.43
C LEU A 70 -15.55 -17.08 18.94
N PHE A 71 -15.08 -16.95 20.18
CA PHE A 71 -14.70 -15.65 20.74
C PHE A 71 -13.54 -15.02 19.96
N LEU A 72 -12.48 -15.79 19.66
CA LEU A 72 -11.34 -15.30 18.88
C LEU A 72 -11.74 -14.92 17.46
N GLU A 73 -12.57 -15.72 16.78
CA GLU A 73 -13.07 -15.41 15.43
C GLU A 73 -13.91 -14.13 15.41
N ALA A 74 -14.71 -13.88 16.46
CA ALA A 74 -15.42 -12.61 16.63
C ALA A 74 -14.44 -11.44 16.80
N VAL A 75 -13.41 -11.57 17.65
CA VAL A 75 -12.35 -10.56 17.82
C VAL A 75 -11.59 -10.31 16.52
N PHE A 76 -11.25 -11.38 15.78
CA PHE A 76 -10.56 -11.31 14.50
C PHE A 76 -11.38 -10.56 13.46
N SER A 77 -12.69 -10.78 13.44
CA SER A 77 -13.62 -10.09 12.53
C SER A 77 -13.70 -8.59 12.81
N LEU A 78 -13.50 -8.18 14.06
CA LEU A 78 -13.53 -6.78 14.49
C LEU A 78 -12.20 -6.04 14.25
N THR A 79 -11.07 -6.74 14.12
CA THR A 79 -9.73 -6.11 14.24
C THR A 79 -8.88 -6.01 12.97
N ALA A 80 -8.96 -6.91 11.99
CA ALA A 80 -7.95 -6.93 10.91
C ALA A 80 -8.40 -7.03 9.44
N PRO A 81 -9.56 -7.63 9.07
CA PRO A 81 -9.95 -7.68 7.66
C PRO A 81 -10.28 -6.27 7.13
N CYS A 82 -11.04 -5.50 7.90
CA CYS A 82 -11.57 -4.21 7.46
C CYS A 82 -10.48 -3.16 7.20
N HIS A 83 -9.43 -3.09 8.01
CA HIS A 83 -8.40 -2.06 7.89
C HIS A 83 -7.40 -2.35 6.76
N LEU A 84 -6.97 -3.60 6.61
CA LEU A 84 -6.06 -4.01 5.54
C LEU A 84 -6.77 -4.04 4.17
N ASP A 85 -8.04 -4.47 4.12
CA ASP A 85 -8.82 -4.44 2.87
C ASP A 85 -9.09 -2.99 2.42
N SER A 86 -9.44 -2.10 3.36
CA SER A 86 -9.61 -0.67 3.05
C SER A 86 -8.29 -0.03 2.57
N ALA A 87 -7.17 -0.38 3.21
CA ALA A 87 -5.86 0.10 2.83
C ALA A 87 -5.45 -0.40 1.44
N ARG A 88 -5.79 -1.64 1.09
CA ARG A 88 -5.58 -2.21 -0.24
C ARG A 88 -6.42 -1.48 -1.30
N GLN A 89 -7.70 -1.21 -1.03
CA GLN A 89 -8.54 -0.44 -1.95
C GLN A 89 -7.99 0.97 -2.18
N LEU A 90 -7.59 1.66 -1.10
CA LEU A 90 -6.97 2.97 -1.20
C LEU A 90 -5.65 2.92 -1.97
N ALA A 91 -4.84 1.88 -1.76
CA ALA A 91 -3.61 1.67 -2.49
C ALA A 91 -3.86 1.48 -4.00
N ALA A 92 -4.89 0.73 -4.38
CA ALA A 92 -5.29 0.60 -5.79
C ALA A 92 -5.68 1.95 -6.40
N HIS A 93 -6.46 2.78 -5.70
CA HIS A 93 -6.82 4.11 -6.17
C HIS A 93 -5.60 5.03 -6.36
N ILE A 94 -4.65 5.02 -5.41
CA ILE A 94 -3.41 5.79 -5.52
C ILE A 94 -2.59 5.31 -6.73
N GLN A 95 -2.50 4.00 -6.93
CA GLN A 95 -1.79 3.43 -8.07
C GLN A 95 -2.39 3.94 -9.40
N THR A 96 -3.71 3.82 -9.56
CA THR A 96 -4.41 4.30 -10.75
C THR A 96 -4.21 5.81 -10.96
N ALA A 97 -4.25 6.62 -9.90
CA ALA A 97 -4.02 8.06 -10.00
C ALA A 97 -2.59 8.40 -10.47
N LEU A 98 -1.58 7.69 -9.97
CA LEU A 98 -0.19 7.87 -10.39
C LEU A 98 0.01 7.44 -11.86
N GLU A 99 -0.57 6.32 -12.27
CA GLU A 99 -0.55 5.84 -13.65
C GLU A 99 -1.21 6.85 -14.60
N GLN A 100 -2.41 7.35 -14.25
CA GLN A 100 -3.10 8.39 -15.01
C GLN A 100 -2.29 9.69 -15.11
N THR A 101 -1.56 10.06 -14.06
CA THR A 101 -0.71 11.25 -14.06
C THR A 101 0.46 11.06 -15.04
N ILE A 102 1.09 9.88 -15.07
CA ILE A 102 2.14 9.56 -16.04
C ILE A 102 1.60 9.64 -17.48
N THR A 103 0.44 9.03 -17.75
CA THR A 103 -0.21 9.11 -19.07
C THR A 103 -0.52 10.55 -19.47
N SER A 104 -1.10 11.33 -18.55
CA SER A 104 -1.44 12.74 -18.80
C SER A 104 -0.19 13.57 -19.11
N LEU A 105 0.92 13.33 -18.40
CA LEU A 105 2.19 13.97 -18.70
C LEU A 105 2.73 13.55 -20.07
N HIS A 106 2.66 12.26 -20.43
CA HIS A 106 3.04 11.78 -21.75
C HIS A 106 2.24 12.44 -22.87
N ASP A 107 0.94 12.64 -22.68
CA ASP A 107 0.04 13.25 -23.68
C ASP A 107 0.14 14.78 -23.72
N LEU A 108 0.79 15.40 -22.73
CA LEU A 108 0.96 16.86 -22.67
C LEU A 108 1.76 17.38 -23.89
N PRO A 109 1.20 18.28 -24.72
CA PRO A 109 1.88 18.81 -25.90
C PRO A 109 3.12 19.64 -25.52
N GLU A 110 4.20 19.55 -26.29
CA GLU A 110 5.43 20.33 -26.06
C GLU A 110 5.19 21.85 -26.02
N ARG A 111 4.26 22.34 -26.85
CA ARG A 111 3.82 23.75 -26.85
C ARG A 111 3.22 24.21 -25.52
N ALA A 112 2.63 23.31 -24.74
CA ALA A 112 2.05 23.62 -23.43
C ALA A 112 3.13 23.69 -22.34
N VAL A 113 4.30 23.08 -22.58
CA VAL A 113 5.46 23.12 -21.68
C VAL A 113 6.35 24.32 -21.96
N ALA A 114 6.24 24.94 -23.15
CA ALA A 114 6.90 26.19 -23.48
C ALA A 114 6.31 27.41 -22.75
N ASP A 115 5.12 27.28 -22.15
CA ASP A 115 4.50 28.30 -21.32
C ASP A 115 4.86 28.09 -19.83
N GLU A 116 5.58 29.05 -19.25
CA GLU A 116 6.00 29.02 -17.84
C GLU A 116 4.82 28.96 -16.86
N ALA A 117 3.66 29.53 -17.20
CA ALA A 117 2.50 29.46 -16.33
C ALA A 117 1.93 28.03 -16.27
N SER A 118 1.93 27.34 -17.41
CA SER A 118 1.49 25.95 -17.54
C SER A 118 2.44 24.98 -16.83
N THR A 119 3.76 25.15 -16.97
CA THR A 119 4.74 24.30 -16.24
C THR A 119 4.69 24.49 -14.74
N ARG A 120 4.54 25.74 -14.27
CA ARG A 120 4.36 26.04 -12.83
C ARG A 120 3.11 25.38 -12.26
N SER A 121 2.00 25.41 -12.98
CA SER A 121 0.77 24.75 -12.54
C SER A 121 0.93 23.23 -12.42
N VAL A 122 1.68 22.60 -13.34
CA VAL A 122 1.98 21.16 -13.26
C VAL A 122 2.93 20.87 -12.10
N ASP A 123 3.96 21.68 -11.89
CA ASP A 123 4.89 21.53 -10.76
C ASP A 123 4.15 21.63 -9.41
N GLU A 124 3.21 22.56 -9.28
CA GLU A 124 2.34 22.69 -8.10
C GLU A 124 1.46 21.44 -7.89
N ALA A 125 0.87 20.92 -8.97
CA ALA A 125 0.05 19.71 -8.92
C ALA A 125 0.88 18.48 -8.52
N ILE A 126 2.11 18.36 -9.03
CA ILE A 126 3.03 17.27 -8.68
C ILE A 126 3.49 17.42 -7.22
N ALA A 127 3.80 18.63 -6.75
CA ALA A 127 4.16 18.87 -5.34
C ALA A 127 3.01 18.50 -4.39
N TYR A 128 1.76 18.80 -4.78
CA TYR A 128 0.59 18.36 -4.03
C TYR A 128 0.45 16.84 -4.01
N LEU A 129 0.62 16.18 -5.16
CA LEU A 129 0.62 14.72 -5.28
C LEU A 129 1.69 14.08 -4.40
N SER A 130 2.92 14.60 -4.40
CA SER A 130 4.02 14.16 -3.54
C SER A 130 3.66 14.24 -2.07
N THR A 131 3.11 15.37 -1.64
CA THR A 131 2.71 15.59 -0.24
C THR A 131 1.61 14.61 0.19
N SER A 132 0.64 14.36 -0.70
CA SER A 132 -0.42 13.38 -0.49
C SER A 132 0.14 11.96 -0.40
N TYR A 133 1.05 11.61 -1.31
CA TYR A 133 1.74 10.33 -1.33
C TYR A 133 2.52 10.08 -0.04
N GLU A 134 3.31 11.05 0.44
CA GLU A 134 4.05 10.93 1.70
C GLU A 134 3.13 10.68 2.91
N LYS A 135 2.00 11.39 2.99
CA LYS A 135 1.01 11.17 4.05
C LYS A 135 0.45 9.75 4.00
N ASN A 136 0.16 9.25 2.81
CA ASN A 136 -0.33 7.88 2.63
C ASN A 136 0.76 6.84 2.92
N ALA A 137 2.00 7.06 2.50
CA ALA A 137 3.13 6.20 2.82
C ALA A 137 3.30 6.05 4.33
N ARG A 138 3.22 7.16 5.10
CA ARG A 138 3.27 7.11 6.57
C ARG A 138 2.13 6.29 7.17
N ARG A 139 0.91 6.42 6.65
CA ARG A 139 -0.25 5.61 7.07
C ARG A 139 -0.06 4.14 6.76
N MET A 140 0.46 3.81 5.57
CA MET A 140 0.79 2.44 5.18
C MET A 140 1.86 1.84 6.09
N THR A 141 2.92 2.60 6.43
CA THR A 141 3.94 2.15 7.38
C THR A 141 3.34 1.86 8.76
N ALA A 142 2.46 2.72 9.27
CA ALA A 142 1.80 2.47 10.55
C ALA A 142 0.93 1.21 10.51
N LEU A 143 0.19 1.00 9.41
CA LEU A 143 -0.61 -0.21 9.21
C LEU A 143 0.25 -1.47 9.14
N LEU A 144 1.40 -1.41 8.46
CA LEU A 144 2.35 -2.54 8.42
C LEU A 144 2.90 -2.86 9.82
N ALA A 145 3.24 -1.85 10.62
CA ALA A 145 3.68 -2.05 12.00
C ALA A 145 2.58 -2.70 12.87
N SER A 146 1.31 -2.30 12.69
CA SER A 146 0.19 -2.96 13.36
C SER A 146 0.01 -4.41 12.90
N ALA A 147 0.19 -4.70 11.61
CA ALA A 147 0.13 -6.05 11.07
C ALA A 147 1.27 -6.93 11.63
N ASP A 148 2.49 -6.40 11.71
CA ASP A 148 3.64 -7.10 12.31
C ASP A 148 3.40 -7.43 13.79
N GLN A 149 2.82 -6.48 14.55
CA GLN A 149 2.46 -6.71 15.94
C GLN A 149 1.40 -7.81 16.09
N GLU A 150 0.39 -7.85 15.22
CA GLU A 150 -0.61 -8.90 15.22
C GLU A 150 0.00 -10.27 14.90
N ILE A 151 0.87 -10.33 13.89
CA ILE A 151 1.61 -11.55 13.54
C ILE A 151 2.38 -12.07 14.76
N ALA A 152 3.11 -11.20 15.46
CA ALA A 152 3.86 -11.59 16.66
C ALA A 152 2.96 -12.17 17.75
N VAL A 153 1.81 -11.55 18.00
CA VAL A 153 0.83 -12.04 18.99
C VAL A 153 0.25 -13.39 18.58
N LEU A 154 -0.11 -13.56 17.30
CA LEU A 154 -0.65 -14.83 16.80
C LEU A 154 0.39 -15.96 16.86
N GLN A 155 1.65 -15.66 16.54
CA GLN A 155 2.76 -16.60 16.69
C GLN A 155 2.95 -17.02 18.16
N GLU A 156 2.87 -16.08 19.10
CA GLU A 156 2.95 -16.38 20.53
C GLU A 156 1.78 -17.27 20.99
N MET A 157 0.55 -16.96 20.56
CA MET A 157 -0.62 -17.80 20.85
C MET A 157 -0.43 -19.22 20.29
N LEU A 158 0.06 -19.35 19.07
CA LEU A 158 0.28 -20.64 18.44
C LEU A 158 1.27 -21.49 19.25
N VAL A 159 2.38 -20.91 19.72
CA VAL A 159 3.34 -21.61 20.58
C VAL A 159 2.68 -22.06 21.89
N LYS A 160 1.88 -21.20 22.53
CA LYS A 160 1.19 -21.52 23.79
C LYS A 160 0.17 -22.64 23.66
N PHE A 161 -0.52 -22.72 22.51
CA PHE A 161 -1.52 -23.77 22.29
C PHE A 161 -0.97 -25.01 21.62
N ALA A 162 0.24 -24.98 21.06
CA ALA A 162 0.91 -26.15 20.49
C ALA A 162 1.75 -26.92 21.52
N SER A 163 1.93 -26.36 22.71
CA SER A 163 2.61 -27.00 23.86
C SER A 163 1.64 -27.70 24.79
#